data_AF-Q6KHW5-F1
#
_entry.id   AF-Q6KHW5-F1
#
_cell.length_a   1.000
_cell.length_b   1.000
_cell.length_c   1.000
_cell.angle_alpha   90.00
_cell.angle_beta   90.00
_cell.angle_gamma   90.00
#
_symmetry.space_group_name_H-M   'P 1'
#
loop_
_entity.id
_entity.type
_entity.pdbx_description
1 polymer ?
#
loop_
_entity_poly.entity_id
_entity_poly.type
_entity_poly.pdbx_seq_one_letter_code
_entity_poly.pdbx_strand_id
1 'polypeptide(L)'
;MTKIKILEILKNNVATSNSLSIPFEVEVFLWTISIIFGIVSIAFAFIASFYSSRASRDVKQLIKNQWISEHTNQIFFIKLKEIDILTSKLIFKLKKNNDITYFDYSSTSSGCRLHPISQEITKFLNETKFKELMNFYKEEKDLLDKEFFDIVEIEDINKTEKIPSLKIQELINYHLKAKDKIREIIKQYTLISTSE
;
A
#
# COMPACT_ATOMS: atom_id res chain seq x y z
N MET A 1 42.23 -73.31 41.89
CA MET A 1 43.44 -72.89 41.16
C MET A 1 43.15 -71.98 39.94
N THR A 2 41.98 -71.31 39.90
CA THR A 2 41.46 -70.64 38.69
C THR A 2 41.39 -69.11 38.85
N LYS A 3 41.31 -68.58 40.08
CA LYS A 3 41.28 -67.14 40.36
C LYS A 3 42.62 -66.43 40.11
N ILE A 4 43.74 -67.13 40.26
CA ILE A 4 45.08 -66.55 40.09
C ILE A 4 45.37 -66.26 38.61
N LYS A 5 44.96 -67.15 37.69
CA LYS A 5 45.11 -66.95 36.24
C LYS A 5 44.28 -65.79 35.69
N ILE A 6 43.09 -65.54 36.22
CA ILE A 6 42.24 -64.42 35.76
C ILE A 6 42.83 -63.08 36.19
N LEU A 7 43.40 -62.99 37.40
CA LEU A 7 44.10 -61.80 37.86
C LEU A 7 45.38 -61.52 37.08
N GLU A 8 46.11 -62.55 36.65
CA GLU A 8 47.31 -62.40 35.83
C GLU A 8 47.00 -61.95 34.39
N ILE A 9 45.91 -62.46 33.80
CA ILE A 9 45.41 -62.02 32.48
C ILE A 9 44.89 -60.57 32.54
N LEU A 10 44.16 -60.20 33.59
CA LEU A 10 43.71 -58.81 33.78
C LEU A 10 44.87 -57.86 34.05
N LYS A 11 45.88 -58.29 34.82
CA LYS A 11 47.08 -57.46 35.11
C LYS A 11 47.95 -57.27 33.86
N ASN A 12 48.05 -58.28 32.99
CA ASN A 12 48.76 -58.17 31.71
C ASN A 12 47.97 -57.38 30.64
N ASN A 13 46.63 -57.39 30.68
CA ASN A 13 45.80 -56.57 29.79
C ASN A 13 45.74 -55.09 30.24
N VAL A 14 45.84 -54.82 31.55
CA VAL A 14 45.93 -53.45 32.08
C VAL A 14 47.35 -52.87 31.88
N ALA A 15 48.39 -53.71 31.85
CA ALA A 15 49.75 -53.27 31.55
C ALA A 15 50.04 -53.07 30.04
N THR A 16 49.12 -53.49 29.16
CA THR A 16 49.25 -53.34 27.69
C THR A 16 48.24 -52.37 27.07
N SER A 17 47.43 -51.67 27.88
CA SER A 17 46.91 -50.37 27.45
C SER A 17 48.03 -49.33 27.55
N ASN A 18 49.06 -49.52 26.73
CA ASN A 18 49.85 -48.39 26.25
C ASN A 18 48.84 -47.32 25.86
N SER A 19 49.02 -46.13 26.41
CA SER A 19 48.35 -44.92 25.95
C SER A 19 48.24 -44.99 24.42
N LEU A 20 47.05 -45.27 23.91
CA LEU A 20 46.78 -45.11 22.48
C LEU A 20 46.70 -43.61 22.29
N SER A 21 47.86 -42.96 22.36
CA SER A 21 48.05 -41.58 21.96
C SER A 21 47.51 -41.52 20.55
N ILE A 22 46.43 -40.77 20.37
CA ILE A 22 45.94 -40.41 19.05
C ILE A 22 47.19 -39.91 18.29
N PRO A 23 47.49 -40.45 17.09
CA PRO A 23 48.64 -39.97 16.34
C PRO A 23 48.53 -38.46 16.25
N PHE A 24 49.61 -37.75 16.56
CA PHE A 24 49.62 -36.28 16.59
C PHE A 24 49.01 -35.68 15.29
N GLU A 25 49.22 -36.34 14.15
CA GLU A 25 48.62 -36.03 12.86
C GLU A 25 47.08 -36.05 12.87
N VAL A 26 46.47 -37.05 13.52
CA VAL A 26 45.01 -37.19 13.65
C VAL A 26 44.45 -36.16 14.62
N GLU A 27 45.18 -35.83 15.69
CA GLU A 27 44.79 -34.78 16.63
C GLU A 27 44.81 -33.40 15.96
N VAL A 28 45.87 -33.07 15.21
CA VAL A 28 45.97 -31.84 14.42
C VAL A 28 44.87 -31.75 13.37
N PHE A 29 44.52 -32.88 12.72
CA PHE A 29 43.43 -32.93 11.74
C PHE A 29 42.07 -32.63 12.38
N LEU A 30 41.77 -33.22 13.54
CA LEU A 30 40.52 -32.96 14.28
C LEU A 30 40.41 -31.52 14.78
N TRP A 31 41.52 -30.93 15.25
CA TRP A 31 41.57 -29.51 15.62
C TRP A 31 41.31 -28.61 14.41
N THR A 32 41.92 -28.92 13.26
CA THR A 32 41.76 -28.15 12.03
C THR A 32 40.31 -28.19 11.54
N ILE A 33 39.69 -29.38 11.53
CA ILE A 33 38.26 -29.55 11.19
C ILE A 33 37.37 -28.75 12.14
N SER A 34 37.65 -28.80 13.45
CA SER A 34 36.88 -28.08 14.46
C SER A 34 36.97 -26.56 14.28
N ILE A 35 38.14 -26.04 13.93
CA ILE A 35 38.35 -24.62 13.62
C ILE A 35 37.59 -24.22 12.35
N ILE A 36 37.66 -25.04 11.29
CA ILE A 36 36.94 -24.79 10.04
C ILE A 36 35.43 -24.76 10.29
N PHE A 37 34.88 -25.73 11.02
CA PHE A 37 33.46 -25.74 11.39
C PHE A 37 33.07 -24.53 12.24
N GLY A 38 33.93 -24.09 13.16
CA GLY A 38 33.72 -22.89 13.95
C GLY A 38 33.63 -21.63 13.09
N ILE A 39 34.58 -21.44 12.17
CA ILE A 39 34.61 -20.27 11.26
C ILE A 39 33.40 -20.28 10.33
N VAL A 40 33.05 -21.44 9.75
CA VAL A 40 31.89 -21.60 8.86
C VAL A 40 30.59 -21.31 9.63
N SER A 41 30.44 -21.80 10.86
CA SER A 41 29.25 -21.55 11.68
C SER A 41 29.08 -20.06 12.02
N ILE A 42 30.18 -19.36 12.33
CA ILE A 42 30.18 -17.91 12.56
C ILE A 42 29.77 -17.18 11.29
N ALA A 43 30.33 -17.53 10.13
CA ALA A 43 29.97 -16.92 8.85
C ALA A 43 28.49 -17.12 8.50
N PHE A 44 27.95 -18.33 8.70
CA PHE A 44 26.52 -18.59 8.53
C PHE A 44 25.65 -17.79 9.50
N ALA A 45 26.07 -17.63 10.76
CA ALA A 45 25.36 -16.80 11.74
C ALA A 45 25.32 -15.32 11.32
N PHE A 46 26.41 -14.77 10.80
CA PHE A 46 26.45 -13.40 10.27
C PHE A 46 25.55 -13.23 9.04
N ILE A 47 25.58 -14.18 8.11
CA ILE A 47 24.73 -14.17 6.91
C ILE A 47 23.25 -14.27 7.31
N ALA A 48 22.90 -15.20 8.20
CA ALA A 48 21.53 -15.36 8.69
C ALA A 48 21.04 -14.10 9.43
N SER A 49 21.90 -13.47 10.24
CA SER A 49 21.58 -12.22 10.93
C SER A 49 21.35 -11.07 9.94
N PHE A 50 22.17 -10.97 8.90
CA PHE A 50 22.02 -9.96 7.84
C PHE A 50 20.70 -10.12 7.06
N TYR A 51 20.38 -11.35 6.62
CA TYR A 51 19.12 -11.62 5.92
C TYR A 51 17.89 -11.47 6.83
N SER A 52 17.98 -11.88 8.09
CA SER A 52 16.91 -11.69 9.09
C SER A 52 16.63 -10.21 9.37
N SER A 53 17.70 -9.41 9.52
CA SER A 53 17.58 -7.95 9.71
C SER A 53 16.93 -7.27 8.51
N ARG A 54 17.30 -7.68 7.29
CA ARG A 54 16.71 -7.16 6.05
C ARG A 54 15.25 -7.56 5.91
N ALA A 55 14.91 -8.84 6.12
CA ALA A 55 13.54 -9.32 6.10
C ALA A 55 12.66 -8.62 7.15
N SER A 56 13.17 -8.37 8.36
CA SER A 56 12.45 -7.62 9.39
C SER A 56 12.18 -6.17 8.98
N ARG A 57 13.15 -5.51 8.32
CA ARG A 57 12.96 -4.17 7.76
C ARG A 57 11.91 -4.17 6.65
N ASP A 58 12.00 -5.13 5.72
CA ASP A 58 11.07 -5.26 4.60
C ASP A 58 9.63 -5.53 5.10
N VAL A 59 9.46 -6.41 6.09
CA VAL A 59 8.15 -6.68 6.72
C VAL A 59 7.61 -5.44 7.42
N LYS A 60 8.43 -4.71 8.21
CA LYS A 60 8.00 -3.46 8.85
C LYS A 60 7.62 -2.40 7.82
N GLN A 61 8.33 -2.33 6.70
CA GLN A 61 8.05 -1.40 5.62
C GLN A 61 6.76 -1.77 4.87
N LEU A 62 6.52 -3.06 4.63
CA LEU A 62 5.25 -3.56 4.07
C LEU A 62 4.07 -3.22 4.97
N ILE A 63 4.18 -3.48 6.28
CA ILE A 63 3.12 -3.13 7.27
C ILE A 63 2.86 -1.62 7.26
N LYS A 64 3.92 -0.81 7.28
CA LYS A 64 3.79 0.65 7.24
C LYS A 64 3.11 1.12 5.95
N ASN A 65 3.48 0.56 4.80
CA ASN A 65 2.88 0.91 3.51
C ASN A 65 1.41 0.48 3.42
N GLN A 66 1.06 -0.69 3.95
CA GLN A 66 -0.32 -1.16 4.02
C GLN A 66 -1.19 -0.25 4.91
N TRP A 67 -0.67 0.18 6.07
CA TRP A 67 -1.39 1.10 6.94
C TRP A 67 -1.58 2.49 6.30
N ILE A 68 -0.53 3.03 5.67
CA ILE A 68 -0.60 4.31 4.93
C ILE A 68 -1.62 4.22 3.80
N SER A 69 -1.70 3.08 3.12
CA SER A 69 -2.69 2.80 2.09
C SER A 69 -4.12 2.88 2.59
N GLU A 70 -4.44 2.12 3.64
CA GLU A 70 -5.81 2.09 4.18
C GLU A 70 -6.25 3.49 4.62
N HIS A 71 -5.36 4.24 5.28
CA HIS A 71 -5.63 5.63 5.66
C HIS A 71 -5.77 6.57 4.46
N THR A 72 -4.91 6.45 3.44
CA THR A 72 -4.97 7.29 2.24
C THR A 72 -6.27 7.06 1.49
N ASN A 73 -6.72 5.79 1.41
CA ASN A 73 -7.97 5.42 0.78
C ASN A 73 -9.15 5.99 1.55
N GLN A 74 -9.20 5.79 2.87
CA GLN A 74 -10.25 6.37 3.70
C GLN A 74 -10.35 7.89 3.54
N ILE A 75 -9.22 8.60 3.57
CA ILE A 75 -9.16 10.05 3.37
C ILE A 75 -9.68 10.42 1.97
N PHE A 76 -9.27 9.67 0.94
CA PHE A 76 -9.74 9.90 -0.43
C PHE A 76 -11.28 9.76 -0.53
N PHE A 77 -11.87 8.71 0.04
CA PHE A 77 -13.32 8.50 -0.01
C PHE A 77 -14.08 9.48 0.90
N ILE A 78 -13.48 9.97 1.99
CA ILE A 78 -14.04 11.09 2.78
C ILE A 78 -14.12 12.35 1.92
N LYS A 79 -13.09 12.66 1.15
CA LYS A 79 -13.12 13.80 0.22
C LYS A 79 -14.21 13.65 -0.84
N LEU A 80 -14.44 12.43 -1.36
CA LEU A 80 -15.54 12.21 -2.31
C LEU A 80 -16.93 12.47 -1.69
N LYS A 81 -17.13 12.10 -0.41
CA LYS A 81 -18.36 12.46 0.31
C LYS A 81 -18.53 13.97 0.46
N GLU A 82 -17.43 14.68 0.74
CA GLU A 82 -17.44 16.15 0.80
C GLU A 82 -17.85 16.75 -0.55
N ILE A 83 -17.31 16.23 -1.65
CA ILE A 83 -17.68 16.65 -3.01
C ILE A 83 -19.18 16.40 -3.28
N ASP A 84 -19.77 15.25 -2.90
CA ASP A 84 -21.22 15.00 -3.02
C ASP A 84 -22.07 16.05 -2.28
N ILE A 85 -21.63 16.45 -1.09
CA ILE A 85 -22.29 17.48 -0.28
C ILE A 85 -22.19 18.85 -0.95
N LEU A 86 -20.99 19.25 -1.38
CA LEU A 86 -20.76 20.53 -2.06
C LEU A 86 -21.55 20.62 -3.36
N THR A 87 -21.55 19.55 -4.16
CA THR A 87 -22.31 19.44 -5.41
C THR A 87 -23.81 19.60 -5.16
N SER A 88 -24.33 19.00 -4.08
CA SER A 88 -25.73 19.16 -3.68
C SER A 88 -26.08 20.60 -3.33
N LYS A 89 -25.20 21.29 -2.60
CA LYS A 89 -25.37 22.72 -2.26
C LYS A 89 -25.32 23.60 -3.51
N LEU A 90 -24.43 23.30 -4.45
CA LEU A 90 -24.31 24.04 -5.72
C LEU A 90 -25.57 23.87 -6.58
N ILE A 91 -26.07 22.64 -6.75
CA ILE A 91 -27.32 22.37 -7.48
C ILE A 91 -28.48 23.16 -6.85
N PHE A 92 -28.57 23.18 -5.52
CA PHE A 92 -29.59 23.96 -4.83
C PHE A 92 -29.44 25.47 -5.10
N LYS A 93 -28.21 25.99 -5.06
CA LYS A 93 -27.91 27.40 -5.38
C LYS A 93 -28.32 27.74 -6.82
N LEU A 94 -27.97 26.91 -7.79
CA LEU A 94 -28.33 27.09 -9.20
C LEU A 94 -29.84 27.05 -9.44
N LYS A 95 -30.58 26.17 -8.74
CA LYS A 95 -32.04 26.09 -8.85
C LYS A 95 -32.77 27.27 -8.21
N LYS A 96 -32.22 27.82 -7.13
CA LYS A 96 -32.88 28.88 -6.34
C LYS A 96 -32.52 30.28 -6.82
N ASN A 97 -31.28 30.48 -7.26
CA ASN A 97 -30.75 31.78 -7.64
C ASN A 97 -30.57 31.89 -9.15
N ASN A 98 -31.56 32.48 -9.81
CA ASN A 98 -31.48 32.73 -11.24
C ASN A 98 -30.49 33.84 -11.60
N ASP A 99 -29.94 34.59 -10.65
CA ASP A 99 -29.02 35.73 -10.86
C ASP A 99 -27.54 35.38 -10.60
N ILE A 100 -27.16 34.11 -10.71
CA ILE A 100 -25.77 33.70 -10.53
C ILE A 100 -24.90 34.19 -11.69
N THR A 101 -23.73 34.75 -11.38
CA THR A 101 -22.72 35.12 -12.38
C THR A 101 -21.75 33.97 -12.66
N TYR A 102 -21.03 34.01 -13.77
CA TYR A 102 -19.99 33.01 -14.05
C TYR A 102 -18.89 33.00 -12.97
N PHE A 103 -18.51 34.17 -12.43
CA PHE A 103 -17.57 34.27 -11.31
C PHE A 103 -18.09 33.62 -10.02
N ASP A 104 -19.36 33.84 -9.66
CA ASP A 104 -19.96 33.20 -8.48
C ASP A 104 -20.03 31.68 -8.63
N TYR A 105 -20.34 31.23 -9.85
CA TYR A 105 -20.40 29.82 -10.19
C TYR A 105 -19.01 29.19 -10.16
N SER A 106 -18.00 29.79 -10.77
CA SER A 106 -16.63 29.21 -10.82
C SER A 106 -16.03 29.10 -9.42
N SER A 107 -16.22 30.13 -8.60
CA SER A 107 -15.78 30.14 -7.19
C SER A 107 -16.37 28.99 -6.38
N THR A 108 -17.65 28.67 -6.61
CA THR A 108 -18.36 27.62 -5.85
C THR A 108 -18.25 26.22 -6.46
N SER A 109 -18.10 26.11 -7.78
CA SER A 109 -18.00 24.83 -8.50
C SER A 109 -16.61 24.20 -8.45
N SER A 110 -15.57 24.98 -8.14
CA SER A 110 -14.19 24.49 -8.02
C SER A 110 -14.04 23.29 -7.09
N GLY A 111 -14.71 23.31 -5.94
CA GLY A 111 -14.71 22.22 -4.95
C GLY A 111 -15.70 21.08 -5.22
N CYS A 112 -16.49 21.17 -6.29
CA CYS A 112 -17.46 20.15 -6.68
C CYS A 112 -16.90 19.15 -7.71
N ARG A 113 -15.67 19.37 -8.20
CA ARG A 113 -15.06 18.54 -9.26
C ARG A 113 -14.22 17.41 -8.68
N LEU A 114 -14.12 16.32 -9.42
CA LEU A 114 -13.21 15.23 -9.10
C LEU A 114 -11.75 15.70 -9.25
N HIS A 115 -10.96 15.49 -8.20
CA HIS A 115 -9.57 15.93 -8.17
C HIS A 115 -8.61 14.94 -8.84
N PRO A 116 -7.56 15.40 -9.52
CA PRO A 116 -6.51 14.50 -9.97
C PRO A 116 -5.86 13.81 -8.76
N ILE A 117 -5.65 12.50 -8.90
CA ILE A 117 -4.92 11.70 -7.93
C ILE A 117 -3.44 11.70 -8.33
N SER A 118 -2.54 11.84 -7.36
CA SER A 118 -1.10 11.80 -7.65
C SER A 118 -0.71 10.45 -8.27
N GLN A 119 0.34 10.47 -9.10
CA GLN A 119 0.85 9.26 -9.75
C GLN A 119 1.31 8.21 -8.73
N GLU A 120 1.86 8.64 -7.60
CA GLU A 120 2.29 7.76 -6.52
C GLU A 120 1.11 6.99 -5.91
N ILE A 121 0.03 7.70 -5.54
CA ILE A 121 -1.19 7.09 -4.99
C ILE A 121 -1.85 6.19 -6.03
N THR A 122 -1.89 6.62 -7.29
CA THR A 122 -2.39 5.80 -8.40
C THR A 122 -1.63 4.48 -8.50
N LYS A 123 -0.30 4.54 -8.57
CA LYS A 123 0.54 3.35 -8.75
C LYS A 123 0.30 2.37 -7.60
N PHE A 124 0.25 2.91 -6.39
CA PHE A 124 -0.03 2.15 -5.19
C PHE A 124 -1.42 1.48 -5.25
N LEU A 125 -2.48 2.24 -5.55
CA LEU A 125 -3.85 1.70 -5.58
C LEU A 125 -4.02 0.61 -6.65
N ASN A 126 -3.30 0.72 -7.76
CA ASN A 126 -3.28 -0.28 -8.82
C ASN A 126 -2.67 -1.62 -8.41
N GLU A 127 -1.90 -1.66 -7.30
CA GLU A 127 -1.33 -2.89 -6.72
C GLU A 127 -2.23 -3.49 -5.63
N THR A 128 -3.38 -2.87 -5.34
CA THR A 128 -4.34 -3.32 -4.32
C THR A 128 -5.66 -3.81 -4.93
N LYS A 129 -6.57 -4.30 -4.07
CA LYS A 129 -7.97 -4.63 -4.43
C LYS A 129 -8.77 -3.45 -5.00
N PHE A 130 -8.28 -2.21 -4.88
CA PHE A 130 -8.95 -1.01 -5.38
C PHE A 130 -8.58 -0.64 -6.83
N LYS A 131 -7.78 -1.46 -7.53
CA LYS A 131 -7.34 -1.21 -8.91
C LYS A 131 -8.51 -0.91 -9.87
N GLU A 132 -9.55 -1.73 -9.86
CA GLU A 132 -10.69 -1.57 -10.78
C GLU A 132 -11.46 -0.29 -10.47
N LEU A 133 -11.71 -0.01 -9.18
CA LEU A 133 -12.35 1.22 -8.74
C LEU A 133 -11.54 2.47 -9.12
N MET A 134 -10.21 2.39 -9.05
CA MET A 134 -9.30 3.48 -9.43
C MET A 134 -9.34 3.74 -10.95
N ASN A 135 -9.41 2.70 -11.77
CA ASN A 135 -9.58 2.86 -13.21
C ASN A 135 -10.93 3.51 -13.53
N PHE A 136 -12.01 3.00 -12.92
CA PHE A 136 -13.34 3.56 -13.07
C PHE A 136 -13.40 5.05 -12.67
N TYR A 137 -12.78 5.42 -11.54
CA TYR A 137 -12.67 6.81 -11.11
C TYR A 137 -12.02 7.71 -12.16
N LYS A 138 -10.93 7.26 -12.78
CA LYS A 138 -10.21 8.05 -13.79
C LYS A 138 -11.03 8.25 -15.04
N GLU A 139 -11.63 7.18 -15.54
CA GLU A 139 -12.49 7.22 -16.72
C GLU A 139 -13.66 8.20 -16.51
N GLU A 140 -14.36 8.08 -15.39
CA GLU A 140 -15.48 8.98 -15.08
C GLU A 140 -15.02 10.43 -14.86
N LYS A 141 -13.86 10.66 -14.23
CA LYS A 141 -13.29 12.00 -14.12
C LYS A 141 -13.02 12.61 -15.49
N ASP A 142 -12.36 11.89 -16.38
CA ASP A 142 -11.97 12.40 -17.69
C ASP A 142 -13.20 12.69 -18.57
N LEU A 143 -14.24 11.85 -18.47
CA LEU A 143 -15.53 12.09 -19.12
C LEU A 143 -16.24 13.33 -18.57
N LEU A 144 -16.33 13.47 -17.24
CA LEU A 144 -16.96 14.62 -16.60
C LEU A 144 -16.21 15.92 -16.88
N ASP A 145 -14.88 15.91 -16.86
CA ASP A 145 -14.09 17.09 -17.19
C ASP A 145 -14.36 17.53 -18.65
N LYS A 146 -14.42 16.58 -19.58
CA LYS A 146 -14.75 16.88 -20.98
C LYS A 146 -16.14 17.52 -21.09
N GLU A 147 -17.16 16.91 -20.49
CA GLU A 147 -18.52 17.46 -20.49
C GLU A 147 -18.61 18.84 -19.83
N PHE A 148 -17.84 19.08 -18.77
CA PHE A 148 -17.77 20.39 -18.14
C PHE A 148 -17.22 21.45 -19.09
N PHE A 149 -16.13 21.15 -19.80
CA PHE A 149 -15.53 22.07 -20.78
C PHE A 149 -16.41 22.29 -22.01
N ASP A 150 -17.30 21.36 -22.34
CA ASP A 150 -18.30 21.54 -23.40
C ASP A 150 -19.40 22.55 -23.00
N ILE A 151 -19.66 22.73 -21.69
CA ILE A 151 -20.69 23.66 -21.18
C ILE A 151 -20.09 25.03 -20.81
N VAL A 152 -18.91 25.04 -20.19
CA VAL A 152 -18.24 26.25 -19.68
C VAL A 152 -16.96 26.51 -20.44
N GLU A 153 -16.96 27.56 -21.24
CA GLU A 153 -15.76 28.07 -21.89
C GLU A 153 -14.83 28.70 -20.83
N ILE A 154 -13.52 28.47 -20.97
CA ILE A 154 -12.52 28.98 -20.02
C ILE A 154 -12.59 30.52 -19.90
N GLU A 155 -12.92 31.18 -21.01
CA GLU A 155 -13.06 32.63 -21.11
C GLU A 155 -14.20 33.18 -20.24
N ASP A 156 -15.20 32.37 -19.93
CA ASP A 156 -16.37 32.77 -19.13
C ASP A 156 -16.07 32.80 -17.62
N ILE A 157 -15.05 32.08 -17.15
CA ILE A 157 -14.83 31.78 -15.72
C ILE A 157 -14.66 33.03 -14.83
N ASN A 158 -14.12 34.12 -15.39
CA ASN A 158 -13.87 35.38 -14.69
C ASN A 158 -14.91 36.47 -15.01
N LYS A 159 -15.93 36.15 -15.82
CA LYS A 159 -16.96 37.14 -16.18
C LYS A 159 -17.91 37.34 -14.99
N THR A 160 -18.23 38.60 -14.73
CA THR A 160 -19.30 38.99 -13.81
C THR A 160 -20.68 38.98 -14.49
N GLU A 161 -20.73 38.53 -15.74
CA GLU A 161 -21.98 38.37 -16.47
C GLU A 161 -22.82 37.25 -15.86
N LYS A 162 -24.14 37.47 -15.88
CA LYS A 162 -25.14 36.52 -15.45
C LYS A 162 -25.17 35.31 -16.40
N ILE A 163 -25.25 34.11 -15.83
CA ILE A 163 -25.37 32.89 -16.63
C ILE A 163 -26.78 32.82 -17.26
N PRO A 164 -26.91 32.60 -18.58
CA PRO A 164 -28.20 32.37 -19.22
C PRO A 164 -28.93 31.16 -18.62
N SER A 165 -30.27 31.23 -18.54
CA SER A 165 -31.10 30.17 -17.93
C SER A 165 -30.91 28.79 -18.56
N LEU A 166 -30.69 28.74 -19.89
CA LEU A 166 -30.42 27.50 -20.62
C LEU A 166 -29.11 26.86 -20.17
N LYS A 167 -28.03 27.64 -20.07
CA LYS A 167 -26.74 27.17 -19.51
C LYS A 167 -26.88 26.75 -18.04
N ILE A 168 -27.69 27.44 -17.23
CA ILE A 168 -27.95 27.02 -15.84
C ILE A 168 -28.55 25.61 -15.80
N GLN A 169 -29.48 25.27 -16.70
CA GLN A 169 -30.06 23.92 -16.78
C GLN A 169 -29.02 22.87 -17.19
N GLU A 170 -28.17 23.18 -18.16
CA GLU A 170 -27.05 22.30 -18.56
C GLU A 170 -26.10 22.03 -17.39
N LEU A 171 -25.72 23.08 -16.64
CA LEU A 171 -24.87 22.96 -15.46
C LEU A 171 -25.54 22.13 -14.36
N ILE A 172 -26.84 22.31 -14.11
CA ILE A 172 -27.58 21.50 -13.14
C ILE A 172 -27.57 20.02 -13.56
N ASN A 173 -27.80 19.73 -14.84
CA ASN A 173 -27.79 18.36 -15.35
C ASN A 173 -26.41 17.72 -15.23
N TYR A 174 -25.36 18.47 -15.57
CA TYR A 174 -23.97 18.05 -15.36
C TYR A 174 -23.69 17.70 -13.89
N HIS A 175 -24.03 18.60 -12.95
CA HIS A 175 -23.77 18.37 -11.53
C HIS A 175 -24.58 17.20 -10.96
N LEU A 176 -25.81 16.97 -11.44
CA LEU A 176 -26.60 15.80 -11.06
C LEU A 176 -25.92 14.50 -11.52
N LYS A 177 -25.44 14.47 -12.77
CA LYS A 177 -24.71 13.32 -13.31
C LYS A 177 -23.40 13.08 -12.56
N ALA A 178 -22.60 14.12 -12.33
CA ALA A 178 -21.36 14.03 -11.57
C ALA A 178 -21.61 13.46 -10.16
N LYS A 179 -22.68 13.93 -9.52
CA LYS A 179 -23.12 13.43 -8.21
C LYS A 179 -23.49 11.96 -8.22
N ASP A 180 -24.23 11.49 -9.22
CA ASP A 180 -24.59 10.08 -9.35
C ASP A 180 -23.35 9.20 -9.52
N LYS A 181 -22.38 9.64 -10.31
CA LYS A 181 -21.09 8.95 -10.48
C LYS A 181 -20.26 8.92 -9.20
N ILE A 182 -20.19 10.02 -8.45
CA ILE A 182 -19.55 10.05 -7.13
C ILE A 182 -20.18 9.02 -6.18
N ARG A 183 -21.52 8.92 -6.16
CA ARG A 183 -22.24 7.97 -5.31
C ARG A 183 -21.98 6.52 -5.73
N GLU A 184 -21.89 6.26 -7.03
CA GLU A 184 -21.52 4.96 -7.57
C GLU A 184 -20.12 4.54 -7.09
N ILE A 185 -19.14 5.43 -7.20
CA ILE A 185 -17.76 5.21 -6.73
C ILE A 185 -17.72 4.93 -5.21
N ILE A 186 -18.44 5.72 -4.41
CA ILE A 186 -18.54 5.52 -2.95
C ILE A 186 -19.19 4.17 -2.61
N LYS A 187 -20.23 3.78 -3.35
CA LYS A 187 -20.91 2.49 -3.15
C LYS A 187 -19.96 1.33 -3.45
N GLN A 188 -19.25 1.36 -4.57
CA GLN A 188 -18.27 0.35 -4.93
C GLN A 188 -17.15 0.25 -3.88
N TYR A 189 -16.62 1.37 -3.40
CA TYR A 189 -15.66 1.38 -2.29
C TYR A 189 -16.19 0.66 -1.06
N THR A 190 -17.42 1.00 -0.65
CA THR A 190 -18.02 0.44 0.55
C THR A 190 -18.11 -1.09 0.42
N LEU A 191 -18.57 -1.60 -0.73
CA LEU A 191 -18.64 -3.03 -1.00
C LEU A 191 -17.28 -3.73 -0.86
N ILE A 192 -16.23 -3.17 -1.49
CA ILE A 192 -14.87 -3.71 -1.44
C ILE A 192 -14.29 -3.66 -0.01
N SER A 193 -14.67 -2.65 0.78
CA SER A 193 -14.21 -2.49 2.16
C SER A 193 -14.92 -3.40 3.17
N THR A 194 -16.16 -3.83 2.88
CA THR A 194 -16.97 -4.67 3.78
C THR A 194 -16.93 -6.16 3.44
N SER A 195 -16.35 -6.53 2.30
CA SER A 195 -16.19 -7.92 1.88
C SER A 195 -14.98 -8.63 2.52
N GLU A 196 -14.33 -8.00 3.50
CA GLU A 196 -13.28 -8.54 4.38
C GLU A 196 -13.84 -8.70 5.80
#